data_AF-A0A966TJU8-F1
#
_entry.id   AF-A0A966TJU8-F1
#
_cell.length_a   1.000
_cell.length_b   1.000
_cell.length_c   1.000
_cell.angle_alpha   90.00
_cell.angle_beta   90.00
_cell.angle_gamma   90.00
#
_symmetry.space_group_name_H-M   'P 1'
#
loop_
_entity.id
_entity.type
_entity.pdbx_description
1 polymer ?
#
loop_
_entity_poly.entity_id
_entity_poly.type
_entity_poly.pdbx_seq_one_letter_code
_entity_poly.pdbx_strand_id
1 'polypeptide(L)' 'MASITALRSAMTTAAMPRSPEASDMPLMSSEALVLENVTRAFGALRAVDDVSLSVLAGEKRAILGANGAGKTT' A
#
# COMPACT_ATOMS: atom_id res chain seq x y z
N MET A 1 6.15 -20.24 2.10
CA MET A 1 4.90 -19.62 2.57
C MET A 1 5.24 -18.57 3.61
N ALA A 2 5.26 -17.30 3.24
CA ALA A 2 5.38 -16.19 4.19
C ALA A 2 4.12 -15.34 4.03
N SER A 3 3.30 -15.31 5.07
CA SER A 3 2.04 -14.57 5.10
C SER A 3 2.28 -13.21 5.72
N ILE A 4 2.06 -12.13 4.97
CA ILE A 4 2.07 -10.77 5.50
C ILE A 4 0.66 -10.50 6.03
N THR A 5 0.47 -10.69 7.32
CA THR A 5 -0.76 -10.29 8.02
C THR A 5 -0.75 -8.78 8.16
N ALA A 6 -1.42 -8.09 7.23
CA ALA A 6 -1.76 -6.68 7.38
C ALA A 6 -2.79 -6.54 8.52
N LEU A 7 -2.41 -5.85 9.59
CA LEU A 7 -3.34 -5.43 10.65
C LEU A 7 -4.35 -4.46 10.03
N ARG A 8 -5.59 -4.94 9.92
CA ARG A 8 -6.73 -4.21 9.37
C ARG A 8 -7.10 -3.09 10.34
N SER A 9 -6.72 -1.85 10.03
CA SER A 9 -7.32 -0.69 10.67
C SER A 9 -8.74 -0.56 10.15
N ALA A 10 -9.73 -0.73 11.04
CA ALA A 10 -11.12 -0.54 10.73
C ALA A 10 -11.35 0.96 10.44
N MET A 11 -11.59 1.31 9.18
CA MET A 11 -12.23 2.58 8.83
C MET A 11 -13.48 2.30 8.01
N THR A 12 -14.59 2.45 8.71
CA THR A 12 -15.96 2.54 8.26
C THR A 12 -16.09 3.16 6.87
N THR A 13 -16.76 2.44 5.97
CA THR A 13 -17.35 3.02 4.76
C THR A 13 -18.42 4.03 5.20
N ALA A 14 -18.12 5.31 5.08
CA ALA A 14 -19.11 6.37 5.13
C ALA A 14 -19.24 6.94 3.72
N ALA A 15 -20.45 6.86 3.19
CA ALA A 15 -20.86 7.25 1.86
C ALA A 15 -20.45 8.70 1.50
N MET A 16 -20.10 8.90 0.23
CA MET A 16 -19.69 10.20 -0.33
C MET A 16 -20.91 10.98 -0.83
N PRO A 17 -21.26 12.15 -0.26
CA PRO A 17 -21.93 13.20 -1.00
C PRO A 17 -20.88 14.01 -1.78
N ARG A 18 -21.24 14.32 -3.02
CA ARG A 18 -20.47 15.06 -4.02
C ARG A 18 -20.69 16.55 -3.80
N SER A 19 -19.65 17.34 -3.51
CA SER A 19 -19.63 18.82 -3.63
C SER A 19 -18.19 19.38 -3.59
N PRO A 20 -17.91 20.51 -4.27
CA PRO A 20 -16.56 21.06 -4.44
C PRO A 20 -16.23 22.07 -3.33
N GLU A 21 -15.80 21.60 -2.16
CA GLU A 21 -15.41 22.49 -1.06
C GLU A 21 -14.13 21.96 -0.38
N ALA A 22 -13.09 21.79 -1.18
CA ALA A 22 -11.80 21.22 -0.76
C ALA A 22 -10.70 22.29 -0.70
N SER A 23 -10.95 23.47 -0.13
CA SER A 23 -9.93 24.52 -0.01
C SER A 23 -9.46 24.82 1.42
N ASP A 24 -9.99 24.18 2.47
CA ASP A 24 -9.55 24.45 3.85
C ASP A 24 -9.63 23.26 4.83
N MET A 25 -9.58 22.03 4.32
CA MET A 25 -9.42 20.85 5.18
C MET A 25 -7.93 20.63 5.50
N PRO A 26 -7.54 20.32 6.75
CA PRO A 26 -6.17 19.96 7.08
C PRO A 26 -5.78 18.80 6.17
N LEU A 27 -4.75 19.03 5.35
CA LEU A 27 -4.31 18.16 4.25
C LEU A 27 -4.58 16.70 4.58
N MET A 28 -5.68 16.16 4.05
CA MET A 28 -6.01 14.74 4.14
C MET A 28 -4.75 14.02 3.69
N SER A 29 -4.21 13.16 4.56
CA SER A 29 -2.92 12.51 4.38
C SER A 29 -2.89 11.86 3.00
N SER A 30 -2.29 12.56 2.03
CA SER A 30 -2.33 12.13 0.64
C SER A 30 -1.51 10.85 0.54
N GLU A 31 -2.03 9.83 -0.14
CA GLU A 31 -1.24 8.62 -0.38
C GLU A 31 -0.02 9.01 -1.20
N ALA A 32 1.17 8.78 -0.66
CA ALA A 32 2.45 9.06 -1.32
C ALA A 32 2.88 7.91 -2.24
N LEU A 33 2.45 6.68 -1.93
CA LEU A 33 2.69 5.50 -2.74
C LEU A 33 1.47 4.58 -2.65
N VAL A 34 1.00 4.12 -3.81
CA VAL A 34 -0.05 3.11 -3.94
C VAL A 34 0.43 2.04 -4.92
N LEU A 35 0.39 0.79 -4.48
CA LEU A 35 0.62 -0.41 -5.26
C LEU A 35 -0.67 -1.22 -5.24
N GLU A 36 -1.16 -1.61 -6.42
CA GLU A 36 -2.35 -2.44 -6.56
C GLU A 36 -2.00 -3.68 -7.39
N ASN A 37 -2.17 -4.86 -6.79
CA ASN A 37 -2.02 -6.17 -7.43
C ASN A 37 -0.71 -6.34 -8.20
N VAL A 38 0.38 -5.79 -7.65
CA VAL A 38 1.67 -5.73 -8.33
C VAL A 38 2.32 -7.10 -8.31
N THR A 39 2.68 -7.59 -9.50
CA THR A 39 3.45 -8.82 -9.70
C THR A 39 4.70 -8.50 -10.50
N ARG A 40 5.85 -9.02 -10.06
CA ARG A 40 7.13 -8.88 -10.77
C ARG A 40 7.86 -10.22 -10.81
N ALA A 41 8.21 -10.66 -12.02
CA ALA A 41 8.93 -11.90 -12.25
C ALA A 41 10.31 -11.67 -12.90
N PHE A 42 11.26 -12.53 -12.57
CA PHE A 42 12.55 -12.67 -13.22
C PHE A 42 12.67 -14.11 -13.73
N GLY A 43 12.42 -14.30 -15.03
CA GLY A 43 12.29 -15.64 -15.61
C GLY A 43 11.16 -16.43 -14.95
N ALA A 44 11.47 -17.62 -14.43
CA ALA A 44 10.50 -18.48 -13.75
C ALA A 44 10.20 -18.06 -12.30
N LEU A 45 10.98 -17.13 -11.71
CA LEU A 45 10.81 -16.71 -10.32
C LEU A 45 9.91 -15.48 -10.22
N ARG A 46 8.78 -15.61 -9.54
CA ARG A 46 7.96 -14.45 -9.10
C ARG A 46 8.58 -13.87 -7.83
N ALA A 47 9.25 -12.73 -7.97
CA ALA A 47 9.89 -12.03 -6.86
C ALA A 47 8.88 -11.20 -6.05
N VAL A 48 7.88 -10.64 -6.73
CA VAL A 48 6.71 -10.00 -6.13
C VAL A 48 5.49 -10.66 -6.76
N ASP A 49 4.49 -11.03 -5.96
CA ASP A 49 3.31 -11.78 -6.43
C ASP A 49 2.05 -11.22 -5.78
N ASP A 50 1.22 -10.54 -6.58
CA ASP A 50 -0.06 -9.93 -6.18
C ASP A 50 0.01 -9.07 -4.92
N VAL A 51 0.95 -8.13 -4.87
CA VAL A 51 1.15 -7.26 -3.70
C VAL A 51 0.39 -5.95 -3.86
N SER A 52 -0.46 -5.65 -2.89
CA SER A 52 -1.10 -4.34 -2.73
C SER A 52 -0.61 -3.64 -1.46
N LEU A 53 -0.23 -2.38 -1.58
CA LEU A 53 0.34 -1.58 -0.49
C LEU A 53 0.04 -0.09 -0.70
N SER A 54 -0.38 0.61 0.35
CA SER A 54 -0.38 2.07 0.38
C SER A 54 0.51 2.61 1.48
N VAL A 55 1.09 3.80 1.23
CA VAL A 55 1.89 4.57 2.18
C VAL A 55 1.40 6.01 2.15
N LEU A 56 1.03 6.53 3.32
CA LEU A 56 0.59 7.92 3.45
C LEU A 56 1.78 8.89 3.38
N ALA A 57 1.53 10.13 2.97
CA ALA A 57 2.53 11.19 3.02
C ALA A 57 3.05 11.38 4.45
N GLY A 58 4.37 11.29 4.61
CA GLY A 58 5.04 11.36 5.92
C GLY A 58 5.09 10.03 6.70
N GLU A 59 4.41 8.98 6.24
CA GLU A 59 4.51 7.64 6.81
C GLU A 59 5.86 7.00 6.47
N LYS A 60 6.48 6.36 7.47
CA LYS A 60 7.67 5.51 7.27
C LYS A 60 7.26 4.06 7.44
N ARG A 61 7.43 3.27 6.39
CA ARG A 61 7.14 1.83 6.39
C ARG A 61 8.40 1.03 6.07
N ALA A 62 8.57 -0.09 6.76
CA ALA A 62 9.69 -1.01 6.55
C ALA A 62 9.19 -2.30 5.90
N ILE A 63 9.91 -2.76 4.87
CA ILE A 63 9.69 -4.07 4.24
C ILE A 63 10.69 -5.05 4.86
N LEU A 64 10.19 -6.08 5.52
CA LEU A 64 11.00 -7.10 6.21
C LEU A 64 10.80 -8.47 5.56
N GLY A 65 11.85 -9.30 5.58
CA GLY A 65 11.81 -10.64 4.99
C GLY A 65 13.21 -11.21 4.78
N ALA A 66 13.32 -12.52 4.57
CA ALA A 66 14.59 -13.20 4.29
C ALA A 66 15.28 -12.70 3.01
N ASN A 67 16.56 -13.02 2.84
CA ASN A 67 17.28 -12.75 1.58
C ASN A 67 16.58 -13.50 0.43
N GLY A 68 16.39 -12.81 -0.70
CA GLY A 68 15.65 -13.34 -1.85
C GLY A 68 14.13 -13.18 -1.80
N ALA A 69 13.55 -12.58 -0.75
CA ALA A 69 12.10 -12.37 -0.64
C ALA A 69 11.51 -11.24 -1.53
N GLY A 70 12.27 -10.71 -2.50
CA GLY A 70 11.78 -9.67 -3.42
C GLY A 70 11.81 -8.22 -2.90
N LYS A 71 12.46 -7.94 -1.75
CA LYS A 71 12.45 -6.60 -1.13
C LYS A 71 13.12 -5.47 -1.93
N THR A 72 14.08 -5.80 -2.80
CA THR A 72 14.85 -4.83 -3.61
C THR A 72 14.38 -4.82 -5.07
N THR A 73 13.38 -5.65 -5.39
CA THR A 73 12.76 -5.74 -6.72
C THR A 73 11.76 -4.62 -6.92
#